data_AF-A0A9Q0YMG1-F1
#
_entry.id   AF-A0A9Q0YMG1-F1
#
_cell.length_a   1.000
_cell.length_b   1.000
_cell.length_c   1.000
_cell.angle_alpha   90.00
_cell.angle_beta   90.00
_cell.angle_gamma   90.00
#
_symmetry.space_group_name_H-M   'P 1'
#
loop_
_entity.id
_entity.type
_entity.pdbx_description
1 polymer ?
#
loop_
_entity_poly.entity_id
_entity_poly.type
_entity_poly.pdbx_seq_one_letter_code
_entity_poly.pdbx_strand_id
1 'polypeptide(L)'
;MLKKFKRKGLDLSSLKPAISEGDLKAMFDSKVLSMDNPSSLLNLVWFYLEYQFCRRGREGLRSLQKSYFGFGLDDENNEYVFLKFNEATKNHPGDLQDDFQSQNRMYATED
;
A
#
# COMPACT_ATOMS: atom_id res chain seq x y z
N MET A 1 9.84 33.40 7.90
CA MET A 1 10.68 32.67 6.93
C MET A 1 9.84 31.83 5.95
N LEU A 2 8.96 30.95 6.44
CA LEU A 2 8.05 30.11 5.63
C LEU A 2 7.17 30.86 4.60
N LYS A 3 6.59 32.02 4.94
CA LYS A 3 5.79 32.84 4.00
C LYS A 3 6.58 33.30 2.75
N LYS A 4 7.91 33.47 2.85
CA LYS A 4 8.77 33.86 1.72
C LYS A 4 9.06 32.67 0.79
N PHE A 5 9.20 31.45 1.33
CA PHE A 5 9.35 30.23 0.53
C PHE A 5 8.06 29.88 -0.22
N LYS A 6 6.91 30.02 0.45
CA LYS A 6 5.58 29.84 -0.15
C LYS A 6 5.35 30.76 -1.36
N ARG A 7 5.70 32.04 -1.24
CA ARG A 7 5.64 33.01 -2.36
C ARG A 7 6.54 32.66 -3.54
N LYS A 8 7.60 31.89 -3.31
CA LYS A 8 8.53 31.44 -4.35
C LYS A 8 8.16 30.06 -4.91
N GLY A 9 7.04 29.46 -4.47
CA GLY A 9 6.64 28.10 -4.86
C GLY A 9 7.57 26.99 -4.38
N LEU A 10 8.50 27.30 -3.46
CA LEU A 10 9.49 26.37 -2.92
C LEU A 10 8.94 25.52 -1.77
N ASP A 11 7.64 25.64 -1.48
CA ASP A 11 6.90 24.76 -0.58
C ASP A 11 6.32 23.54 -1.30
N LEU A 12 6.37 23.50 -2.64
CA LEU A 12 5.94 22.36 -3.44
C LEU A 12 7.05 21.30 -3.48
N SER A 13 6.78 20.14 -2.88
CA SER A 13 7.65 18.98 -3.02
C SER A 13 7.36 18.30 -4.34
N SER A 14 8.41 17.96 -5.10
CA SER A 14 8.26 17.08 -6.26
C SER A 14 7.83 15.70 -5.77
N LEU A 15 6.74 15.17 -6.34
CA LEU A 15 6.34 13.79 -6.08
C LEU A 15 7.42 12.85 -6.62
N LYS A 16 7.70 11.77 -5.89
CA LYS A 16 8.54 10.71 -6.45
C LYS A 16 7.79 10.08 -7.63
N PRO A 17 8.50 9.73 -8.72
CA PRO A 17 7.88 9.02 -9.83
C PRO A 17 7.33 7.68 -9.36
N ALA A 18 6.28 7.19 -10.03
CA ALA A 18 5.79 5.84 -9.84
C ALA A 18 6.88 4.82 -10.21
N ILE A 19 6.80 3.61 -9.65
CA ILE A 19 7.68 2.50 -10.03
C ILE A 19 7.38 2.18 -11.50
N SER A 20 8.42 2.17 -12.34
CA SER A 20 8.25 1.90 -13.76
C SER A 20 8.01 0.40 -14.00
N GLU A 21 7.38 0.05 -15.12
CA GLU A 21 7.24 -1.35 -15.54
C GLU A 21 8.59 -2.06 -15.69
N GLY A 22 9.61 -1.34 -16.16
CA GLY A 22 10.98 -1.86 -16.27
C GLY A 22 11.59 -2.19 -14.91
N ASP A 23 11.37 -1.35 -13.90
CA ASP A 23 11.82 -1.60 -12.53
C ASP A 23 11.08 -2.79 -11.92
N LEU A 24 9.75 -2.87 -12.11
CA LEU A 24 8.96 -4.03 -11.67
C LEU A 24 9.52 -5.31 -12.29
N LYS A 25 9.71 -5.32 -13.61
CA LYS A 25 10.28 -6.46 -14.33
C LYS A 25 11.64 -6.85 -13.76
N ALA A 26 12.54 -5.89 -13.53
CA ALA A 26 13.86 -6.16 -12.96
C ALA A 26 13.78 -6.75 -11.53
N MET A 27 12.83 -6.32 -10.70
CA MET A 27 12.62 -6.87 -9.36
C MET A 27 12.18 -8.34 -9.40
N PHE A 28 11.28 -8.72 -10.33
CA PHE A 28 10.88 -10.11 -10.49
C PHE A 28 11.98 -10.97 -11.16
N ASP A 29 12.61 -10.46 -12.22
CA ASP A 29 13.68 -11.15 -12.94
C ASP A 29 14.89 -11.47 -12.04
N SER A 30 15.25 -10.53 -11.16
CA SER A 30 16.37 -10.70 -10.22
C SER A 30 16.09 -11.66 -9.06
N LYS A 31 14.87 -12.21 -8.97
CA LYS A 31 14.42 -13.12 -7.91
C LYS A 31 14.44 -12.53 -6.49
N VAL A 32 14.55 -11.21 -6.36
CA VAL A 32 14.37 -10.53 -5.06
C VAL A 32 12.90 -10.57 -4.63
N LEU A 33 11.97 -10.58 -5.59
CA LEU A 33 10.54 -10.84 -5.42
C LEU A 33 10.22 -12.21 -6.05
N SER A 34 10.28 -13.28 -5.26
CA SER A 34 9.97 -14.64 -5.75
C SER A 34 9.51 -15.56 -4.63
N MET A 35 8.89 -16.68 -5.01
CA MET A 35 8.49 -17.74 -4.07
C MET A 35 9.60 -18.78 -3.84
N ASP A 36 10.79 -18.57 -4.43
CA ASP A 36 11.85 -19.59 -4.49
C ASP A 36 12.51 -19.86 -3.12
N ASN A 37 12.50 -18.88 -2.21
CA ASN A 37 13.05 -19.02 -0.87
C ASN A 37 12.30 -18.13 0.15
N PRO A 38 12.43 -18.40 1.47
CA PRO A 38 11.69 -17.68 2.50
C PRO A 38 11.93 -16.16 2.51
N SER A 39 13.14 -15.70 2.23
CA SER A 39 13.49 -14.28 2.23
C SER A 39 12.87 -13.54 1.04
N SER A 40 12.98 -14.12 -0.16
CA SER A 40 12.34 -13.57 -1.36
C SER A 40 10.81 -13.58 -1.23
N LEU A 41 10.23 -14.61 -0.60
CA LEU A 41 8.80 -14.69 -0.37
C LEU A 41 8.34 -13.59 0.60
N LEU A 42 9.09 -13.38 1.69
CA LEU A 42 8.81 -12.31 2.64
C LEU A 42 8.84 -10.93 1.94
N ASN A 43 9.84 -10.68 1.09
CA ASN A 43 9.93 -9.45 0.30
C ASN A 43 8.74 -9.30 -0.65
N LEU A 44 8.34 -10.38 -1.33
CA LEU A 44 7.20 -10.41 -2.23
C LEU A 44 5.89 -10.05 -1.50
N VAL A 45 5.66 -10.64 -0.33
CA VAL A 45 4.47 -10.35 0.50
C VAL A 45 4.47 -8.89 0.94
N TRP A 46 5.59 -8.37 1.46
CA TRP A 46 5.68 -6.96 1.84
C TRP A 46 5.45 -6.03 0.66
N PHE A 47 6.05 -6.34 -0.49
CA PHE A 47 5.87 -5.58 -1.71
C PHE A 47 4.40 -5.50 -2.10
N TYR A 48 3.67 -6.61 -2.15
CA TYR A 48 2.24 -6.60 -2.51
C TYR A 48 1.38 -5.82 -1.51
N LEU A 49 1.64 -5.96 -0.21
CA LEU A 49 0.92 -5.21 0.82
C LEU A 49 1.17 -3.70 0.71
N GLU A 50 2.42 -3.29 0.45
CA GLU A 50 2.78 -1.89 0.23
C GLU A 50 2.19 -1.34 -1.07
N TYR A 51 2.34 -2.08 -2.16
CA TYR A 51 1.96 -1.68 -3.49
C TYR A 51 0.45 -1.53 -3.64
N GLN A 52 -0.33 -2.51 -3.14
CA GLN A 52 -1.79 -2.47 -3.27
C GLN A 52 -2.43 -1.54 -2.25
N PHE A 53 -2.02 -1.59 -0.98
CA PHE A 53 -2.72 -0.84 0.07
C PHE A 53 -2.13 0.55 0.36
N CYS A 54 -0.99 0.92 -0.26
CA CYS A 54 -0.35 2.23 -0.14
C CYS A 54 -0.16 2.70 1.33
N ARG A 55 0.15 1.78 2.25
CA ARG A 55 0.26 2.09 3.68
C ARG A 55 1.47 2.96 3.99
N ARG A 56 1.33 3.86 4.97
CA ARG A 56 2.38 4.80 5.36
C ARG A 56 3.44 4.12 6.22
N GLY A 57 4.62 3.93 5.64
CA GLY A 57 5.83 3.56 6.37
C GLY A 57 5.82 2.11 6.90
N ARG A 58 7.01 1.65 7.30
CA ARG A 58 7.23 0.27 7.72
C ARG A 58 6.58 -0.10 9.05
N GLU A 59 6.25 0.89 9.88
CA GLU A 59 5.69 0.64 11.22
C GLU A 59 4.26 0.11 11.12
N GLY A 60 3.41 0.76 10.33
CA GLY A 60 2.01 0.35 10.17
C GLY A 60 1.83 -1.00 9.47
N LEU A 61 2.81 -1.37 8.65
CA LEU A 61 2.90 -2.67 7.99
C LEU A 61 3.25 -3.79 8.98
N ARG A 62 4.18 -3.54 9.91
CA ARG A 62 4.57 -4.53 10.92
C ARG A 62 3.49 -4.83 11.95
N SER A 63 2.59 -3.88 12.20
CA SER A 63 1.44 -4.06 13.10
C SER A 63 0.20 -4.64 12.42
N LEU A 64 0.26 -5.00 11.13
CA LEU A 64 -0.88 -5.59 10.44
C LEU A 64 -1.32 -6.90 11.09
N GLN A 65 -2.61 -6.98 11.42
CA GLN A 65 -3.24 -8.17 11.94
C GLN A 65 -4.16 -8.79 10.90
N LYS A 66 -4.32 -10.12 10.93
CA LYS A 66 -5.25 -10.83 10.04
C LYS A 66 -6.69 -10.31 10.16
N SER A 67 -7.09 -9.91 11.36
CA SER A 67 -8.42 -9.33 11.64
C SER A 67 -8.68 -8.01 10.92
N TYR A 68 -7.64 -7.31 10.44
CA TYR A 68 -7.78 -6.05 9.72
C TYR A 68 -8.16 -6.24 8.25
N PHE A 69 -8.12 -7.48 7.75
CA PHE A 69 -8.49 -7.80 6.38
C PHE A 69 -9.96 -8.23 6.29
N GLY A 70 -10.62 -7.80 5.23
CA GLY A 70 -11.92 -8.24 4.78
C GLY A 70 -11.82 -8.89 3.41
N PHE A 71 -12.68 -9.85 3.15
CA PHE A 71 -12.81 -10.49 1.85
C PHE A 71 -14.17 -10.11 1.27
N GLY A 72 -14.22 -9.92 -0.04
CA GLY A 72 -15.42 -9.53 -0.75
C GLY A 72 -15.43 -10.05 -2.19
N LEU A 73 -16.59 -9.92 -2.81
CA LEU A 73 -16.81 -10.13 -4.24
C LEU A 73 -17.22 -8.80 -4.84
N ASP A 74 -16.77 -8.50 -6.05
CA ASP A 74 -17.28 -7.37 -6.81
C ASP A 74 -18.54 -7.74 -7.61
N ASP A 75 -19.07 -6.80 -8.40
CA ASP A 75 -20.29 -6.99 -9.18
C ASP A 75 -20.15 -8.09 -10.26
N GLU A 76 -18.92 -8.48 -10.59
CA GLU A 76 -18.58 -9.54 -11.54
C GLU A 76 -18.24 -10.88 -10.85
N ASN A 77 -18.40 -10.97 -9.52
CA ASN A 77 -17.99 -12.09 -8.67
C ASN A 77 -16.48 -12.35 -8.62
N ASN A 78 -15.65 -11.34 -8.86
CA ASN A 78 -14.21 -11.47 -8.64
C ASN A 78 -13.88 -11.33 -7.15
N GLU A 79 -13.13 -12.30 -6.62
CA GLU A 79 -12.68 -12.27 -5.23
C GLU A 79 -11.62 -11.19 -5.01
N TYR A 80 -11.78 -10.42 -3.93
CA TYR A 80 -10.77 -9.47 -3.49
C TYR A 80 -10.64 -9.42 -1.98
N VAL A 81 -9.46 -8.97 -1.53
CA VAL A 81 -9.20 -8.62 -0.14
C VAL A 81 -9.03 -7.10 0.00
N PHE A 82 -9.57 -6.55 1.08
CA PHE A 82 -9.50 -5.13 1.41
C PHE A 82 -9.14 -4.93 2.88
N LEU A 83 -8.71 -3.73 3.25
CA LEU A 83 -8.44 -3.38 4.64
C LEU A 83 -9.67 -2.74 5.28
N LYS A 84 -10.16 -3.37 6.35
CA LYS A 84 -11.25 -2.86 7.21
C LYS A 84 -10.78 -1.72 8.12
N PHE A 85 -9.48 -1.62 8.36
CA PHE A 85 -8.89 -0.71 9.34
C PHE A 85 -7.96 0.32 8.69
N ASN A 86 -8.24 1.59 8.93
CA ASN A 86 -7.31 2.68 8.68
C ASN A 86 -6.61 3.07 9.99
N GLU A 87 -5.29 3.20 9.94
CA GLU A 87 -4.52 3.72 11.07
C GLU A 87 -4.91 5.16 11.36
N ALA A 88 -5.04 5.49 12.65
CA ALA A 88 -5.15 6.86 13.11
C ALA A 88 -3.95 7.65 12.59
N THR A 89 -4.22 8.77 11.89
CA THR A 89 -3.15 9.62 11.37
C THR A 89 -2.90 10.78 12.33
N LYS A 90 -1.68 11.34 12.29
CA LYS A 90 -1.28 12.46 13.16
C LYS A 90 -2.25 13.66 13.16
N ASN A 91 -3.01 13.85 12.07
CA ASN A 91 -3.97 14.96 11.91
C ASN A 91 -5.44 14.50 11.93
N HIS A 92 -5.69 13.19 12.03
CA HIS A 92 -7.02 12.59 12.16
C HIS A 92 -6.90 11.46 13.17
N PRO A 93 -7.11 11.74 14.48
CA PRO A 93 -7.22 10.68 15.48
C PRO A 93 -8.42 9.85 15.01
N GLY A 94 -8.16 8.64 14.55
CA GLY A 94 -9.15 7.82 13.85
C GLY A 94 -10.43 7.76 14.66
N ASP A 95 -11.48 8.39 14.16
CA ASP A 95 -12.81 8.17 14.69
C ASP A 95 -13.22 6.77 14.22
N LEU A 96 -13.77 5.98 15.13
CA LEU A 96 -14.26 4.62 14.84
C LEU A 96 -15.58 4.65 14.07
N GLN A 97 -16.04 5.84 13.65
CA GLN A 97 -17.24 6.06 12.86
C GLN A 97 -16.88 6.51 11.45
N ASP A 98 -16.90 5.51 10.57
CA ASP A 98 -17.29 5.52 9.16
C ASP A 98 -16.47 6.33 8.13
N ASP A 99 -16.49 5.76 6.91
CA ASP A 99 -16.33 6.44 5.61
C ASP A 99 -14.97 6.50 4.89
N PHE A 100 -13.98 5.70 5.27
CA PHE A 100 -12.95 5.32 4.29
C PHE A 100 -12.64 3.84 4.37
N GLN A 101 -13.56 2.98 3.90
CA GLN A 101 -13.06 1.75 3.31
C GLN A 101 -12.02 2.17 2.28
N SER A 102 -10.77 1.75 2.49
CA SER A 102 -9.75 1.89 1.48
C SER A 102 -10.33 1.29 0.19
N GLN A 103 -10.52 2.10 -0.85
CA GLN A 103 -10.93 1.62 -2.18
C GLN A 103 -9.88 0.68 -2.78
N ASN A 104 -8.73 0.51 -2.12
CA ASN A 104 -7.68 -0.39 -2.52
C ASN A 104 -8.15 -1.83 -2.29
N ARG A 105 -8.18 -2.57 -3.39
CA ARG A 105 -8.53 -3.99 -3.43
C ARG A 105 -7.34 -4.75 -3.99
N MET A 106 -6.99 -5.86 -3.37
CA MET A 106 -6.08 -6.83 -3.96
C MET A 106 -6.93 -8.01 -4.41
N TYR A 107 -7.05 -8.16 -5.73
CA TYR A 107 -7.84 -9.21 -6.37
C TYR A 107 -7.11 -10.55 -6.31
N ALA A 108 -7.88 -11.63 -6.23
CA ALA A 108 -7.36 -12.98 -6.41
C ALA A 108 -6.77 -13.11 -7.81
N THR A 109 -5.64 -13.79 -7.90
CA THR A 109 -5.02 -14.16 -9.18
C THR A 109 -5.32 -15.62 -9.46
N GLU A 110 -5.52 -15.97 -10.73
CA GLU A 110 -5.59 -17.36 -11.14
C GLU A 110 -4.25 -18.06 -10.84
N ASP A 111 -4.31 -19.30 -10.34
CA ASP A 111 -3.14 -20.18 -10.14
C ASP A 111 -2.67 -20.83 -11.45
#